data_AF-A0A6B2S605-F1
#
_entry.id   AF-A0A6B2S605-F1
#
_cell.length_a   1.000
_cell.length_b   1.000
_cell.length_c   1.000
_cell.angle_alpha   90.00
_cell.angle_beta   90.00
_cell.angle_gamma   90.00
#
_symmetry.space_group_name_H-M   'P 1'
#
loop_
_entity.id
_entity.type
_entity.pdbx_description
1 polymer ?
#
loop_
_entity_poly.entity_id
_entity_poly.type
_entity_poly.pdbx_seq_one_letter_code
_entity_poly.pdbx_strand_id
1 'polypeptide(L)'
;MTPFEFVKSSFSGGNAGQECVEVALNVPGVVAVRDSKVVAGPVICFGPALWDAFRSHVADGDVLPGRPAEGASVIPRRGSSPPA
;
A
#
# COMPACT_ATOMS: atom_id res chain seq x y z
N MET A 1 19.49 14.70 -7.70
CA MET A 1 18.74 13.58 -7.07
C MET A 1 17.28 13.98 -7.11
N THR A 2 16.45 13.27 -7.86
CA THR A 2 15.03 13.65 -8.02
C THR A 2 14.31 13.47 -6.68
N PRO A 3 13.63 14.49 -6.14
CA PRO A 3 12.88 14.35 -4.89
C PRO A 3 11.69 13.42 -5.10
N PHE A 4 11.26 12.72 -4.05
CA PHE A 4 10.05 11.89 -4.10
C PHE A 4 8.79 12.76 -4.15
N GLU A 5 7.95 12.52 -5.16
CA GLU A 5 6.63 13.14 -5.29
C GLU A 5 5.58 12.18 -4.76
N PHE A 6 5.18 12.39 -3.50
CA PHE A 6 4.23 11.53 -2.81
C PHE A 6 2.79 11.82 -3.23
N VAL A 7 2.07 10.77 -3.61
CA VAL A 7 0.64 10.82 -3.89
C VAL A 7 -0.16 9.99 -2.90
N LYS A 8 -1.33 10.52 -2.52
CA LYS A 8 -2.27 9.88 -1.61
C LYS A 8 -3.30 9.07 -2.41
N SER A 9 -3.68 7.90 -1.92
CA SER A 9 -4.73 7.09 -2.55
C SER A 9 -6.08 7.81 -2.54
N SER A 10 -6.87 7.71 -3.61
CA SER A 10 -8.24 8.26 -3.64
C SER A 10 -9.21 7.58 -2.67
N PHE A 11 -8.84 6.42 -2.12
CA PHE A 11 -9.61 5.71 -1.08
C PHE A 11 -9.38 6.25 0.34
N SER A 12 -8.49 7.24 0.49
CA SER A 12 -8.20 7.91 1.76
C SER A 12 -9.29 8.87 2.28
N GLY A 13 -10.40 8.99 1.55
CA GLY A 13 -11.53 9.85 1.87
C GLY A 13 -12.54 9.20 2.82
N GLY A 14 -12.16 9.02 4.07
CA GLY A 14 -13.07 8.72 5.18
C GLY A 14 -12.62 9.51 6.40
N ASN A 15 -13.56 10.02 7.20
CA ASN A 15 -13.41 10.84 8.42
C ASN A 15 -11.99 11.28 8.85
N ALA A 16 -11.82 12.56 9.20
CA ALA A 16 -10.59 13.09 9.81
C ALA A 16 -9.98 12.10 10.82
N GLY A 17 -8.84 11.50 10.47
CA GLY A 17 -8.15 10.48 11.29
C GLY A 17 -7.86 9.14 10.62
N GLN A 18 -8.40 8.82 9.44
CA GLN A 18 -8.07 7.56 8.76
C GLN A 18 -6.62 7.58 8.24
N GLU A 19 -5.81 6.64 8.74
CA GLU A 19 -4.40 6.40 8.43
C GLU A 19 -4.18 6.23 6.92
N CYS A 20 -3.43 7.13 6.29
CA CYS A 20 -3.19 7.04 4.85
C CYS A 20 -1.70 6.95 4.58
N VAL A 21 -1.31 5.87 3.91
CA VAL A 21 0.01 5.74 3.31
C VAL A 21 0.08 6.59 2.04
N GLU A 22 1.24 7.17 1.78
CA GLU A 22 1.54 7.88 0.53
C GLU A 22 2.66 7.16 -0.21
N VAL A 23 2.57 7.15 -1.54
CA VAL A 23 3.53 6.45 -2.40
C VAL A 23 4.12 7.42 -3.42
N ALA A 24 5.42 7.35 -3.68
CA ALA A 24 6.08 8.05 -4.77
C ALA A 24 6.67 7.04 -5.78
N LEU A 25 6.37 7.27 -7.06
CA LEU A 25 6.77 6.41 -8.20
C LEU A 25 7.61 7.17 -9.23
N ASN A 26 7.91 8.45 -8.99
CA ASN A 26 8.58 9.34 -9.94
C ASN A 26 10.09 9.10 -10.06
N VAL A 27 10.67 8.27 -9.18
CA VAL A 27 12.08 7.89 -9.21
C VAL A 27 12.22 6.51 -9.87
N PRO A 28 12.95 6.39 -11.00
CA PRO A 28 13.11 5.11 -11.69
C PRO A 28 13.71 4.03 -10.79
N GLY A 29 13.07 2.85 -10.77
CA GLY A 29 13.54 1.70 -10.00
C GLY A 29 13.28 1.77 -8.50
N VAL A 30 12.57 2.79 -8.02
CA VAL A 30 12.25 2.95 -6.60
C VAL A 30 10.76 3.23 -6.41
N VAL A 31 10.17 2.52 -5.47
CA VAL A 31 8.85 2.86 -4.91
C VAL A 31 9.06 3.29 -3.47
N ALA A 32 8.81 4.57 -3.18
CA ALA A 32 8.94 5.10 -1.83
C ALA A 32 7.58 5.16 -1.15
N VAL A 33 7.48 4.68 0.08
CA VAL A 33 6.27 4.64 0.89
C VAL A 33 6.53 5.38 2.20
N ARG A 34 5.60 6.23 2.61
CA ARG A 34 5.66 6.90 3.91
C ARG A 34 4.29 6.98 4.57
N ASP A 35 4.34 7.26 5.86
CA ASP A 35 3.16 7.58 6.65
C ASP A 35 2.80 9.07 6.48
N SER A 36 1.55 9.37 6.09
CA SER A 36 1.10 10.76 5.90
C SER A 36 0.99 11.56 7.19
N LYS A 37 0.90 10.92 8.35
CA LYS A 37 0.79 11.58 9.65
C LYS A 37 2.16 11.93 10.22
N VAL A 38 3.17 11.13 9.90
CA VAL A 38 4.55 11.35 10.31
C VAL A 38 5.39 11.72 9.09
N VAL A 39 5.14 12.90 8.53
CA VAL A 39 5.82 13.41 7.31
C VAL A 39 7.34 13.46 7.46
N ALA A 40 7.84 13.76 8.67
CA ALA A 40 9.27 13.74 9.01
C ALA A 40 9.80 12.35 9.40
N GLY A 41 8.95 11.33 9.33
CA GLY A 41 9.26 9.95 9.66
C GLY A 41 10.04 9.24 8.55
N PRO A 42 10.37 7.96 8.79
CA PRO A 42 11.14 7.16 7.84
C PRO A 42 10.35 6.91 6.54
N VAL A 43 11.07 6.95 5.42
CA VAL A 43 10.57 6.54 4.10
C VAL A 43 11.09 5.14 3.80
N ILE A 44 10.20 4.21 3.48
CA ILE A 44 10.54 2.84 3.10
C ILE A 44 10.64 2.78 1.57
N CYS A 45 11.78 2.31 1.06
CA CYS A 45 12.01 2.20 -0.38
C CYS A 45 12.00 0.74 -0.83
N PHE A 46 11.22 0.44 -1.86
CA PHE A 46 11.12 -0.88 -2.49
C PHE A 46 11.71 -0.82 -3.90
N GLY A 47 12.30 -1.94 -4.33
CA GLY A 47 12.50 -2.19 -5.76
C GLY A 47 11.18 -2.64 -6.44
N PRO A 48 11.06 -2.55 -7.77
CA PRO A 48 9.80 -2.83 -8.47
C PRO A 48 9.26 -4.25 -8.22
N ALA A 49 10.12 -5.26 -8.31
CA ALA A 49 9.72 -6.65 -8.10
C ALA A 49 9.22 -6.92 -6.66
N LEU A 50 9.87 -6.30 -5.67
CA LEU A 50 9.48 -6.42 -4.26
C LEU A 50 8.14 -5.71 -4.01
N TRP A 51 7.93 -4.55 -4.64
CA TRP A 51 6.67 -3.82 -4.58
C TRP A 51 5.52 -4.62 -5.19
N ASP A 52 5.75 -5.29 -6.32
CA ASP A 52 4.74 -6.13 -6.96
C ASP A 52 4.36 -7.34 -6.10
N ALA A 53 5.36 -8.03 -5.53
CA ALA A 53 5.14 -9.12 -4.59
C ALA A 53 4.35 -8.67 -3.35
N PHE A 54 4.73 -7.53 -2.77
CA PHE A 54 4.00 -6.92 -1.65
C PHE A 54 2.54 -6.63 -1.99
N ARG A 55 2.27 -6.00 -3.15
CA ARG A 55 0.89 -5.70 -3.58
C ARG A 55 0.06 -6.95 -3.81
N SER A 56 0.66 -8.02 -4.36
CA SER A 56 -0.04 -9.30 -4.54
C SER A 56 -0.47 -9.87 -3.19
N HIS A 57 0.46 -10.01 -2.25
CA HIS A 57 0.17 -10.53 -0.92
C HIS A 57 -0.90 -9.72 -0.17
N VAL A 58 -0.80 -8.39 -0.20
CA VAL A 58 -1.80 -7.51 0.41
C VAL A 58 -3.18 -7.69 -0.24
N ALA A 59 -3.23 -7.88 -1.56
CA ALA A 59 -4.49 -8.07 -2.27
C ALA A 59 -5.13 -9.45 -2.02
N ASP A 60 -4.31 -10.48 -1.85
CA ASP A 60 -4.76 -11.84 -1.57
C ASP A 60 -5.13 -12.03 -0.08
N GLY A 61 -4.77 -11.07 0.78
CA GLY A 61 -4.96 -11.16 2.23
C GLY A 61 -3.96 -12.11 2.90
N ASP A 62 -2.96 -12.57 2.15
CA ASP A 62 -1.93 -13.48 2.62
C ASP A 62 -0.81 -12.66 3.27
N VAL A 63 -0.91 -12.49 4.59
CA VAL A 63 0.21 -11.99 5.38
C VAL A 63 1.22 -13.14 5.47
N LEU A 64 2.43 -12.91 4.95
CA LEU A 64 3.55 -13.87 4.93
C LEU A 64 3.52 -14.83 6.15
N PRO A 65 3.69 -16.15 5.95
CA PRO A 65 3.53 -17.14 7.00
C PRO A 65 4.48 -16.83 8.17
N GLY A 66 3.89 -16.38 9.28
CA GLY A 66 4.63 -15.93 10.46
C GLY A 66 3.75 -15.46 11.63
N ARG A 67 2.53 -14.97 11.38
CA ARG A 67 1.48 -14.78 12.39
C ARG A 67 0.16 -14.43 11.69
N PRO A 68 -0.95 -15.16 11.88
CA PRO A 68 -2.24 -14.62 11.48
C PRO A 68 -2.53 -13.40 12.35
N ALA A 69 -2.70 -12.24 11.73
CA ALA A 69 -3.38 -11.12 12.38
C ALA A 69 -4.85 -11.53 12.54
N GLU A 70 -5.19 -12.08 13.70
CA GLU A 70 -6.57 -12.30 14.10
C GLU A 70 -7.35 -10.99 13.92
N GLY A 71 -8.30 -10.95 12.98
CA GLY A 71 -9.15 -9.78 12.72
C GLY A 71 -8.87 -8.96 11.45
N ALA A 72 -7.95 -9.38 10.56
CA ALA A 72 -7.82 -8.74 9.26
C ALA A 72 -9.04 -9.07 8.37
N SER A 73 -10.03 -8.18 8.33
CA SER A 73 -11.17 -8.29 7.42
C SER A 73 -10.68 -8.17 5.98
N VAL A 74 -10.65 -9.30 5.26
CA VAL A 74 -10.42 -9.33 3.82
C VAL A 74 -11.55 -8.53 3.17
N ILE A 75 -11.23 -7.37 2.62
CA ILE A 75 -12.20 -6.60 1.82
C ILE A 75 -12.37 -7.36 0.51
N PRO A 76 -13.53 -7.99 0.24
CA PRO A 76 -13.71 -8.69 -1.01
C PRO A 76 -13.63 -7.69 -2.16
N ARG A 77 -12.87 -8.03 -3.20
CA ARG A 77 -12.86 -7.27 -4.45
C ARG A 77 -14.28 -7.23 -4.99
N ARG A 78 -14.91 -6.06 -4.96
CA ARG A 78 -16.21 -5.85 -5.60
C ARG A 78 -16.00 -5.96 -7.11
N GLY A 79 -16.32 -7.11 -7.71
CA GLY A 79 -16.39 -7.21 -9.18
C GLY A 79 -16.01 -8.52 -9.87
N SER A 80 -15.97 -9.68 -9.21
CA SER A 80 -15.79 -10.96 -9.92
C SER A 80 -17.06 -11.82 -9.83
N SER A 81 -18.08 -11.47 -10.62
CA SER A 81 -19.11 -12.45 -10.99
C SER A 81 -18.47 -13.45 -11.97
N PRO A 82 -18.52 -14.76 -11.73
CA PRO A 82 -18.18 -15.75 -12.75
C PRO A 82 -19.25 -15.72 -13.86
N PRO A 83 -18.87 -15.87 -15.15
CA PRO A 83 -19.86 -16.07 -16.21
C PRO A 83 -20.56 -17.43 -16.01
N ALA A 84 -21.85 -17.45 -16.36
CA ALA A 84 -22.74 -18.61 -16.29
C ALA A 84 -22.33 -19.73 -17.26
#